data_AF-A0A6B0RYE2-F1
#
_entry.id   AF-A0A6B0RYE2-F1
#
_cell.length_a   1.000
_cell.length_b   1.000
_cell.length_c   1.000
_cell.angle_alpha   90.00
_cell.angle_beta   90.00
_cell.angle_gamma   90.00
#
_symmetry.space_group_name_H-M   'P 1'
#
loop_
_entity.id
_entity.type
_entity.pdbx_description
1 polymer ?
#
loop_
_entity_poly.entity_id
_entity_poly.type
_entity_poly.pdbx_seq_one_letter_code
_entity_poly.pdbx_strand_id
1 'polypeptide(L)'
;MAWKITPLLCLLVCVAAVGAARPGTQLLNVCMNARYHKEKPGPEDKLHGQCSPWKKNACCFVNTSIEAHKDISSLYRFDWDHCGKMEPACKRHFIQDTCLYECSPNLGPWIREVNQSWRKERILNVPLCKEDCQSCSPTEERGMEVSSMDSMFWTAGWKELTLQERKDMPWKLTPLLLFLGWMTSVCSARTRTDLLNVCMDAKHHKAEPGPEDKLHNQCTPWKKNACCSARVSQELHKDTSSLYNFTWDHCGKMEPACQRHFIQDNCLYECSPNLGPWIQEVNQKWRKERFLNVPLCKEDCQSWWEDCRTSYTCKSNWHRGWDWTSGSNKCPTGTICRTFEAYFPTPAALCEGLWSHSYKLSNYSRGSGRCIQMWFDPALGNPNEEVARFYALALTAEAWPQGIRPLLLCLALMLSLWLHD
;
A
#
# COMPACT_ATOMS: atom_id res chain seq x y z
N MET A 1 61.54 -25.82 -0.05
CA MET A 1 60.07 -25.89 -0.04
C MET A 1 59.55 -24.77 0.84
N ALA A 2 59.41 -23.58 0.26
CA ALA A 2 58.94 -22.39 0.94
C ALA A 2 58.05 -21.63 -0.04
N TRP A 3 56.75 -21.88 0.02
CA TRP A 3 55.71 -20.93 -0.36
C TRP A 3 54.35 -21.47 0.09
N LYS A 4 53.47 -20.55 0.51
CA LYS A 4 52.03 -20.70 0.79
C LYS A 4 51.64 -20.87 2.26
N ILE A 5 52.07 -19.92 3.08
CA ILE A 5 51.30 -19.48 4.26
C ILE A 5 51.09 -17.98 4.11
N THR A 6 49.96 -17.57 3.50
CA THR A 6 49.30 -16.24 3.56
C THR A 6 48.40 -16.10 2.33
N PRO A 7 47.10 -16.46 2.45
CA PRO A 7 46.09 -15.40 2.53
C PRO A 7 44.84 -15.78 3.35
N LEU A 8 44.90 -16.75 4.26
CA LEU A 8 43.71 -17.19 5.01
C LEU A 8 43.42 -16.37 6.29
N LEU A 9 44.33 -15.50 6.74
CA LEU A 9 44.17 -14.77 8.01
C LEU A 9 43.55 -13.37 7.89
N CYS A 10 43.36 -12.82 6.69
CA CYS A 10 42.76 -11.48 6.51
C CYS A 10 41.23 -11.49 6.34
N LEU A 11 40.59 -12.65 6.20
CA LEU A 11 39.13 -12.76 6.02
C LEU A 11 38.35 -12.96 7.34
N LEU A 12 39.04 -13.18 8.47
CA LEU A 12 38.40 -13.47 9.76
C LEU A 12 38.20 -12.25 10.67
N VAL A 13 38.64 -11.04 10.28
CA VAL A 13 38.57 -9.85 11.15
C VAL A 13 37.52 -8.81 10.72
N CYS A 14 36.87 -8.96 9.55
CA CYS A 14 35.88 -7.97 9.09
C CYS A 14 34.39 -8.34 9.34
N VAL A 15 34.08 -9.33 10.17
CA VAL A 15 32.67 -9.69 10.50
C VAL A 15 32.23 -9.18 11.88
N ALA A 16 33.05 -8.37 12.55
CA ALA A 16 32.69 -7.76 13.83
C ALA A 16 32.39 -6.25 13.68
N ALA A 17 31.26 -5.92 13.01
CA ALA A 17 30.45 -4.72 13.26
C ALA A 17 29.44 -4.49 12.12
N VAL A 18 28.49 -5.40 11.94
CA VAL A 18 27.23 -5.07 11.26
C VAL A 18 26.13 -5.31 12.27
N GLY A 19 25.45 -4.24 12.66
CA GLY A 19 24.30 -4.30 13.56
C GLY A 19 23.33 -5.36 13.08
N ALA A 20 22.86 -6.20 14.01
CA ALA A 20 22.05 -7.38 13.73
C ALA A 20 20.71 -7.01 13.07
N ALA A 21 20.70 -6.90 11.74
CA ALA A 21 19.49 -7.04 10.97
C ALA A 21 19.10 -8.52 10.98
N ARG A 22 17.95 -8.83 11.60
CA ARG A 22 17.41 -10.19 11.68
C ARG A 22 17.14 -10.71 10.25
N PRO A 23 17.74 -11.84 9.81
CA PRO A 23 17.46 -12.42 8.49
C PRO A 23 15.96 -12.80 8.36
N GLY A 24 15.37 -12.64 7.18
CA GLY A 24 13.91 -12.72 6.93
C GLY A 24 13.19 -14.02 7.37
N THR A 25 13.92 -15.11 7.64
CA THR A 25 13.38 -16.31 8.30
C THR A 25 13.03 -16.12 9.78
N GLN A 26 13.42 -14.97 10.37
CA GLN A 26 13.12 -14.58 11.76
C GLN A 26 11.89 -13.64 11.88
N LEU A 27 11.09 -13.44 10.83
CA LEU A 27 9.89 -12.58 10.88
C LEU A 27 8.56 -13.36 10.78
N LEU A 28 8.60 -14.65 10.45
CA LEU A 28 7.43 -15.53 10.50
C LEU A 28 7.58 -16.47 11.69
N ASN A 29 6.46 -16.90 12.25
CA ASN A 29 6.43 -17.74 13.44
C ASN A 29 7.11 -17.08 14.66
N VAL A 30 6.82 -15.80 14.89
CA VAL A 30 7.40 -14.99 15.98
C VAL A 30 6.28 -14.33 16.76
N CYS A 31 6.45 -14.32 18.08
CA CYS A 31 5.60 -13.58 18.98
C CYS A 31 6.21 -12.22 19.29
N MET A 32 5.35 -11.20 19.33
CA MET A 32 5.72 -9.87 19.74
C MET A 32 6.18 -9.86 21.19
N ASN A 33 7.19 -9.05 21.50
CA ASN A 33 7.59 -8.75 22.86
C ASN A 33 6.61 -7.76 23.51
N ALA A 34 5.47 -8.29 23.95
CA ALA A 34 4.43 -7.58 24.65
C ALA A 34 3.84 -8.44 25.78
N ARG A 35 3.08 -7.78 26.66
CA ARG A 35 2.68 -8.30 27.97
C ARG A 35 1.92 -9.63 27.94
N TYR A 36 1.11 -9.86 26.92
CA TYR A 36 0.19 -11.01 26.85
C TYR A 36 0.63 -12.07 25.83
N HIS A 37 1.84 -11.91 25.30
CA HIS A 37 2.46 -12.83 24.35
C HIS A 37 3.42 -13.78 25.04
N LYS A 38 3.52 -15.00 24.50
CA LYS A 38 4.59 -15.95 24.79
C LYS A 38 5.88 -15.48 24.16
N GLU A 39 7.01 -15.99 24.65
CA GLU A 39 8.30 -15.78 24.00
C GLU A 39 8.38 -16.47 22.62
N LYS A 40 7.69 -17.61 22.46
CA LYS A 40 7.63 -18.37 21.21
C LYS A 40 6.23 -18.93 20.97
N PRO A 41 5.79 -19.04 19.70
CA PRO A 41 4.52 -19.68 19.37
C PRO A 41 4.49 -21.14 19.83
N GLY A 42 3.31 -21.61 20.26
CA GLY A 42 3.13 -23.00 20.64
C GLY A 42 1.66 -23.39 20.80
N PRO A 43 1.35 -24.69 20.96
CA PRO A 43 -0.02 -25.16 21.06
C PRO A 43 -0.74 -24.65 22.32
N GLU A 44 -2.04 -24.36 22.16
CA GLU A 44 -3.01 -23.99 23.19
C GLU A 44 -4.39 -24.57 22.80
N ASP A 45 -4.63 -25.84 23.11
CA ASP A 45 -5.80 -26.55 22.59
C ASP A 45 -7.16 -25.98 23.03
N LYS A 46 -7.16 -25.10 24.04
CA LYS A 46 -8.35 -24.53 24.68
C LYS A 46 -8.53 -23.02 24.42
N LEU A 47 -7.96 -22.48 23.33
CA LEU A 47 -8.23 -21.08 22.97
C LEU A 47 -9.73 -20.84 22.76
N HIS A 48 -10.24 -19.78 23.39
CA HIS A 48 -11.66 -19.48 23.47
C HIS A 48 -12.18 -18.73 22.23
N GLY A 49 -13.38 -19.10 21.76
CA GLY A 49 -14.15 -18.38 20.74
C GLY A 49 -13.37 -18.03 19.47
N GLN A 50 -13.35 -16.73 19.13
CA GLN A 50 -12.71 -16.17 17.94
C GLN A 50 -11.19 -16.43 17.88
N CYS A 51 -10.55 -16.75 19.01
CA CYS A 51 -9.11 -17.04 19.08
C CYS A 51 -8.77 -18.50 18.73
N SER A 52 -9.77 -19.38 18.60
CA SER A 52 -9.56 -20.81 18.31
C SER A 52 -8.77 -21.15 17.03
N PRO A 53 -8.75 -20.33 15.95
CA PRO A 53 -7.96 -20.64 14.75
C PRO A 53 -6.46 -20.81 15.02
N TRP A 54 -5.91 -20.15 16.05
CA TRP A 54 -4.48 -20.18 16.37
C TRP A 54 -4.08 -21.33 17.31
N LYS A 55 -5.02 -22.16 17.79
CA LYS A 55 -4.77 -23.16 18.86
C LYS A 55 -3.60 -24.11 18.63
N LYS A 56 -3.22 -24.39 17.39
CA LYS A 56 -2.09 -25.30 17.08
C LYS A 56 -0.72 -24.61 17.22
N ASN A 57 -0.68 -23.28 17.16
CA ASN A 57 0.55 -22.50 17.13
C ASN A 57 0.27 -21.02 17.46
N ALA A 58 -0.05 -20.74 18.73
CA ALA A 58 -0.49 -19.43 19.19
C ALA A 58 0.61 -18.69 19.95
N CYS A 59 0.61 -17.37 19.82
CA CYS A 59 1.38 -16.46 20.66
C CYS A 59 0.69 -16.06 21.96
N CYS A 60 -0.62 -16.20 22.05
CA CYS A 60 -1.39 -15.89 23.25
C CYS A 60 -1.53 -17.13 24.16
N PHE A 61 -1.88 -16.89 25.42
CA PHE A 61 -2.29 -17.95 26.36
C PHE A 61 -3.81 -18.16 26.33
N VAL A 62 -4.30 -19.31 26.81
CA VAL A 62 -5.75 -19.55 27.00
C VAL A 62 -6.39 -18.44 27.83
N ASN A 63 -5.75 -17.98 28.89
CA ASN A 63 -6.28 -16.88 29.71
C ASN A 63 -6.45 -15.59 28.91
N THR A 64 -5.50 -15.23 28.05
CA THR A 64 -5.61 -14.08 27.14
C THR A 64 -6.84 -14.23 26.24
N SER A 65 -7.07 -15.42 25.68
CA SER A 65 -8.25 -15.64 24.84
C SER A 65 -9.56 -15.51 25.63
N ILE A 66 -9.63 -15.95 26.89
CA ILE A 66 -10.83 -15.79 27.72
C ILE A 66 -11.07 -14.31 28.05
N GLU A 67 -10.03 -13.60 28.47
CA GLU A 67 -10.13 -12.18 28.81
C GLU A 67 -10.52 -11.30 27.61
N ALA A 68 -10.13 -11.66 26.40
CA ALA A 68 -10.53 -10.95 25.18
C ALA A 68 -12.06 -10.96 24.96
N HIS A 69 -12.78 -11.92 25.53
CA HIS A 69 -14.23 -12.07 25.36
C HIS A 69 -15.05 -11.55 26.54
N LYS A 70 -14.40 -11.05 27.60
CA LYS A 70 -15.11 -10.44 28.74
C LYS A 70 -15.55 -9.02 28.40
N ASP A 71 -16.76 -8.65 28.83
CA ASP A 71 -17.29 -7.30 28.69
C ASP A 71 -16.37 -6.26 29.35
N ILE A 72 -15.92 -6.56 30.57
CA ILE A 72 -14.87 -5.82 31.27
C ILE A 72 -13.61 -6.67 31.25
N SER A 73 -12.67 -6.32 30.39
CA SER A 73 -11.44 -7.09 30.20
C SER A 73 -10.30 -6.57 31.09
N SER A 74 -9.59 -7.49 31.73
CA SER A 74 -8.31 -7.13 32.36
C SER A 74 -7.20 -6.92 31.32
N LEU A 75 -7.40 -7.35 30.07
CA LEU A 75 -6.56 -6.95 28.95
C LEU A 75 -6.77 -5.45 28.72
N TYR A 76 -5.68 -4.69 28.78
CA TYR A 76 -5.69 -3.25 28.54
C TYR A 76 -6.56 -2.41 29.50
N ARG A 77 -7.17 -3.04 30.52
CA ARG A 77 -8.17 -2.42 31.42
C ARG A 77 -9.29 -1.75 30.62
N PHE A 78 -9.80 -2.48 29.62
CA PHE A 78 -10.77 -1.95 28.67
C PHE A 78 -12.15 -2.55 28.93
N ASP A 79 -13.15 -1.68 28.99
CA ASP A 79 -14.57 -2.04 29.08
C ASP A 79 -15.19 -1.85 27.70
N TRP A 80 -15.69 -2.93 27.08
CA TRP A 80 -16.32 -2.86 25.76
C TRP A 80 -17.62 -2.06 25.76
N ASP A 81 -18.26 -1.90 26.92
CA ASP A 81 -19.55 -1.26 27.08
C ASP A 81 -19.44 0.13 27.76
N HIS A 82 -18.25 0.73 27.79
CA HIS A 82 -17.99 2.04 28.42
C HIS A 82 -18.84 3.20 27.86
N CYS A 83 -19.38 3.05 26.64
CA CYS A 83 -20.29 3.99 25.98
C CYS A 83 -21.74 3.46 25.88
N GLY A 84 -22.05 2.35 26.55
CA GLY A 84 -23.30 1.58 26.40
C GLY A 84 -23.06 0.21 25.79
N LYS A 85 -24.07 -0.67 25.87
CA LYS A 85 -23.96 -2.06 25.39
C LYS A 85 -23.68 -2.13 23.89
N MET A 86 -22.56 -2.73 23.51
CA MET A 86 -22.17 -2.90 22.12
C MET A 86 -22.99 -4.00 21.44
N GLU A 87 -23.40 -3.77 20.19
CA GLU A 87 -24.09 -4.79 19.40
C GLU A 87 -23.20 -6.04 19.21
N PRO A 88 -23.73 -7.27 19.41
CA PRO A 88 -22.92 -8.49 19.35
C PRO A 88 -22.15 -8.70 18.04
N ALA A 89 -22.70 -8.25 16.90
CA ALA A 89 -22.03 -8.33 15.60
C ALA A 89 -20.80 -7.41 15.54
N CYS A 90 -20.91 -6.19 16.06
CA CYS A 90 -19.80 -5.25 16.17
C CYS A 90 -18.74 -5.76 17.15
N LYS A 91 -19.16 -6.19 18.34
CA LYS A 91 -18.29 -6.73 19.38
C LYS A 91 -17.46 -7.92 18.89
N ARG A 92 -18.04 -8.79 18.07
CA ARG A 92 -17.34 -9.92 17.44
C ARG A 92 -16.10 -9.50 16.65
N HIS A 93 -16.15 -8.39 15.92
CA HIS A 93 -15.03 -7.93 15.10
C HIS A 93 -13.89 -7.38 15.95
N PHE A 94 -14.21 -6.64 17.01
CA PHE A 94 -13.19 -6.19 17.96
C PHE A 94 -12.52 -7.34 18.72
N ILE A 95 -13.29 -8.38 19.08
CA ILE A 95 -12.72 -9.60 19.67
C ILE A 95 -11.83 -10.32 18.64
N GLN A 96 -12.25 -10.39 17.37
CA GLN A 96 -11.46 -11.00 16.29
C GLN A 96 -10.13 -10.26 16.07
N ASP A 97 -10.15 -8.93 16.06
CA ASP A 97 -8.95 -8.09 15.98
C ASP A 97 -8.02 -8.32 17.18
N THR A 98 -8.58 -8.36 18.39
CA THR A 98 -7.82 -8.68 19.60
C THR A 98 -7.18 -10.07 19.50
N CYS A 99 -7.92 -11.08 19.04
CA CYS A 99 -7.39 -12.43 18.85
C CYS A 99 -6.29 -12.48 17.78
N LEU A 100 -6.45 -11.77 16.67
CA LEU A 100 -5.42 -11.67 15.63
C LEU A 100 -4.14 -11.07 16.21
N TYR A 101 -4.27 -9.97 16.93
CA TYR A 101 -3.16 -9.24 17.51
C TYR A 101 -2.42 -10.05 18.59
N GLU A 102 -3.14 -10.73 19.48
CA GLU A 102 -2.54 -11.46 20.60
C GLU A 102 -2.01 -12.84 20.18
N CYS A 103 -2.75 -13.54 19.33
CA CYS A 103 -2.51 -14.96 19.09
C CYS A 103 -1.72 -15.26 17.81
N SER A 104 -1.69 -14.36 16.83
CA SER A 104 -1.07 -14.65 15.53
C SER A 104 0.45 -14.68 15.60
N PRO A 105 1.09 -15.79 15.19
CA PRO A 105 2.55 -15.88 15.10
C PRO A 105 3.08 -15.30 13.76
N ASN A 106 2.18 -14.77 12.92
CA ASN A 106 2.49 -14.35 11.55
C ASN A 106 2.50 -12.83 11.39
N LEU A 107 2.45 -12.08 12.49
CA LEU A 107 2.44 -10.62 12.47
C LEU A 107 3.84 -10.00 12.44
N GLY A 108 4.90 -10.81 12.46
CA GLY A 108 6.28 -10.34 12.55
C GLY A 108 6.73 -9.29 11.52
N PRO A 109 6.30 -9.32 10.24
CA PRO A 109 6.65 -8.26 9.29
C PRO A 109 6.21 -6.86 9.70
N TRP A 110 5.16 -6.76 10.53
CA TRP A 110 4.60 -5.49 10.99
C TRP A 110 5.05 -5.10 12.39
N ILE A 111 5.85 -5.92 13.07
CA ILE A 111 6.38 -5.63 14.40
C ILE A 111 7.45 -4.53 14.31
N ARG A 112 7.31 -3.52 15.17
CA ARG A 112 8.21 -2.38 15.33
C ARG A 112 8.55 -2.19 16.79
N GLU A 113 9.81 -1.93 17.09
CA GLU A 113 10.22 -1.56 18.44
C GLU A 113 9.61 -0.20 18.84
N VAL A 114 9.21 -0.09 20.10
CA VAL A 114 8.67 1.14 20.69
C VAL A 114 9.31 1.41 22.03
N ASN A 115 9.62 2.67 22.30
CA ASN A 115 10.20 3.10 23.56
C ASN A 115 9.09 3.41 24.58
N GLN A 116 8.42 2.37 25.09
CA GLN A 116 7.39 2.47 26.13
C GLN A 116 7.76 1.58 27.33
N SER A 117 7.39 2.02 28.54
CA SER A 117 7.73 1.30 29.78
C SER A 117 7.04 -0.06 29.92
N TRP A 118 5.86 -0.25 29.32
CA TRP A 118 5.05 -1.47 29.42
C TRP A 118 5.03 -2.34 28.15
N ARG A 119 5.64 -1.87 27.04
CA ARG A 119 5.60 -2.54 25.73
C ARG A 119 6.87 -2.23 24.97
N LYS A 120 7.55 -3.27 24.50
CA LYS A 120 8.80 -3.13 23.73
C LYS A 120 8.58 -3.15 22.24
N GLU A 121 7.52 -3.81 21.79
CA GLU A 121 7.23 -4.00 20.36
C GLU A 121 5.74 -3.80 20.07
N ARG A 122 5.39 -3.24 18.89
CA ARG A 122 4.01 -3.14 18.40
C ARG A 122 3.85 -3.44 16.92
N ILE A 123 2.65 -3.87 16.49
CA ILE A 123 2.34 -3.91 15.06
C ILE A 123 1.96 -2.52 14.52
N LEU A 124 2.40 -2.21 13.30
CA LEU A 124 2.02 -1.02 12.53
C LEU A 124 1.71 -1.37 11.07
N ASN A 125 0.64 -0.79 10.53
CA ASN A 125 0.26 -0.88 9.11
C ASN A 125 0.04 -2.32 8.60
N VAL A 126 -0.61 -3.17 9.40
CA VAL A 126 -1.03 -4.51 8.94
C VAL A 126 -2.09 -4.34 7.83
N PRO A 127 -1.90 -4.88 6.62
CA PRO A 127 -2.92 -4.90 5.60
C PRO A 127 -3.99 -5.91 6.00
N LEU A 128 -5.19 -5.43 6.32
CA LEU A 128 -6.36 -6.27 6.56
C LEU A 128 -7.18 -6.42 5.28
N CYS A 129 -7.86 -7.56 5.14
CA CYS A 129 -8.81 -7.74 4.06
C CYS A 129 -9.95 -6.72 4.19
N LYS A 130 -10.43 -6.21 3.05
CA LYS A 130 -11.44 -5.15 3.03
C LYS A 130 -12.76 -5.65 3.61
N GLU A 131 -13.08 -6.90 3.35
CA GLU A 131 -14.31 -7.58 3.74
C GLU A 131 -14.41 -7.69 5.27
N ASP A 132 -13.28 -7.89 5.95
CA ASP A 132 -13.19 -7.99 7.41
C ASP A 132 -13.50 -6.65 8.12
N CYS A 133 -13.44 -5.53 7.40
CA CYS A 133 -13.70 -4.18 7.93
C CYS A 133 -15.10 -3.63 7.59
N GLN A 134 -15.82 -4.22 6.63
CA GLN A 134 -17.08 -3.66 6.10
C GLN A 134 -18.33 -4.04 6.91
N SER A 135 -18.20 -4.97 7.85
CA SER A 135 -19.29 -5.59 8.62
C SER A 135 -19.75 -4.83 9.88
N CYS A 136 -19.06 -3.76 10.28
CA CYS A 136 -19.44 -2.92 11.44
C CYS A 136 -20.18 -1.62 11.06
N SER A 137 -20.60 -1.47 9.80
CA SER A 137 -21.36 -0.28 9.37
C SER A 137 -22.85 -0.47 9.66
N PRO A 138 -23.56 0.53 10.22
CA PRO A 138 -25.01 0.46 10.42
C PRO A 138 -25.73 0.23 9.09
N THR A 139 -26.54 -0.83 9.00
CA THR A 139 -27.42 -1.11 7.87
C THR A 139 -28.85 -0.66 8.16
N GLU A 140 -29.21 0.54 7.73
CA GLU A 140 -30.55 0.95 7.26
C GLU A 140 -30.41 2.42 6.80
N GLU A 141 -30.44 2.73 5.50
CA GLU A 141 -31.66 2.73 4.70
C GLU A 141 -31.65 1.78 3.50
N ARG A 142 -32.76 1.06 3.41
CA ARG A 142 -33.13 0.05 2.43
C ARG A 142 -33.66 0.73 1.16
N GLY A 143 -32.90 0.61 0.08
CA GLY A 143 -33.29 0.82 -1.31
C GLY A 143 -32.35 0.00 -2.19
N MET A 144 -32.29 -1.30 -1.90
CA MET A 144 -31.36 -2.27 -2.44
C MET A 144 -32.03 -2.98 -3.62
N GLU A 145 -31.44 -2.87 -4.81
CA GLU A 145 -31.33 -4.05 -5.68
C GLU A 145 -29.85 -4.37 -5.80
N VAL A 146 -29.43 -5.33 -4.97
CA VAL A 146 -28.29 -6.18 -5.28
C VAL A 146 -28.89 -7.33 -6.07
N SER A 147 -28.77 -7.28 -7.39
CA SER A 147 -28.89 -8.49 -8.21
C SER A 147 -27.47 -8.98 -8.52
N SER A 148 -27.10 -10.03 -7.79
CA SER A 148 -26.38 -11.14 -8.39
C SER A 148 -27.11 -11.54 -9.68
N MET A 149 -26.37 -11.64 -10.78
CA MET A 149 -26.89 -12.32 -11.96
C MET A 149 -25.75 -13.10 -12.61
N ASP A 150 -25.60 -14.34 -12.15
CA ASP A 150 -25.01 -15.42 -12.92
C ASP A 150 -25.96 -15.81 -14.07
N SER A 151 -25.34 -16.01 -15.23
CA SER A 151 -25.83 -16.71 -16.42
C SER A 151 -26.98 -16.07 -17.23
N MET A 152 -26.69 -15.74 -18.49
CA MET A 152 -27.55 -16.14 -19.61
C MET A 152 -26.76 -16.18 -20.92
N PHE A 153 -26.75 -17.38 -21.48
CA PHE A 153 -26.42 -17.79 -22.83
C PHE A 153 -26.62 -16.73 -23.93
N TRP A 154 -25.59 -16.56 -24.76
CA TRP A 154 -25.76 -16.48 -26.22
C TRP A 154 -24.82 -17.49 -26.90
N THR A 155 -25.43 -18.52 -27.44
CA THR A 155 -24.91 -19.36 -28.52
C THR A 155 -24.80 -18.53 -29.79
N ALA A 156 -23.62 -18.46 -30.41
CA ALA A 156 -23.45 -18.37 -31.86
C ALA A 156 -21.96 -18.32 -32.24
N GLY A 157 -21.54 -19.20 -33.16
CA GLY A 157 -20.32 -18.99 -33.95
C GLY A 157 -19.18 -19.97 -33.74
N TRP A 158 -19.47 -21.27 -33.70
CA TRP A 158 -18.48 -22.26 -34.13
C TRP A 158 -18.21 -22.03 -35.62
N LYS A 159 -16.98 -21.62 -35.97
CA LYS A 159 -16.43 -21.87 -37.30
C LYS A 159 -15.41 -22.99 -37.16
N GLU A 160 -15.81 -24.15 -37.65
CA GLU A 160 -14.91 -25.23 -38.05
C GLU A 160 -13.77 -24.67 -38.89
N LEU A 161 -12.55 -24.78 -38.37
CA LEU A 161 -11.36 -24.85 -39.20
C LEU A 161 -10.96 -26.31 -39.23
N THR A 162 -11.07 -26.84 -40.44
CA THR A 162 -10.83 -28.20 -40.87
C THR A 162 -9.46 -28.72 -40.45
N LEU A 163 -9.45 -29.96 -39.94
CA LEU A 163 -8.30 -30.86 -39.87
C LEU A 163 -7.62 -30.99 -41.24
N GLN A 164 -6.29 -30.84 -41.30
CA GLN A 164 -5.40 -31.85 -41.90
C GLN A 164 -3.91 -31.61 -41.55
N GLU A 165 -3.33 -32.61 -40.88
CA GLU A 165 -1.93 -33.08 -40.93
C GLU A 165 -0.75 -32.18 -40.52
N ARG A 166 -0.14 -32.50 -39.36
CA ARG A 166 1.32 -32.81 -39.32
C ARG A 166 1.74 -33.62 -38.07
N LYS A 167 2.03 -34.90 -38.32
CA LYS A 167 3.09 -35.78 -37.81
C LYS A 167 3.60 -35.61 -36.37
N ASP A 168 3.38 -36.66 -35.58
CA ASP A 168 4.23 -37.25 -34.53
C ASP A 168 5.20 -36.32 -33.78
N MET A 169 4.82 -35.92 -32.56
CA MET A 169 5.71 -35.28 -31.58
C MET A 169 5.52 -35.96 -30.21
N PRO A 170 6.60 -36.33 -29.50
CA PRO A 170 6.52 -37.22 -28.35
C PRO A 170 5.81 -36.53 -27.16
N TRP A 171 4.70 -37.13 -26.75
CA TRP A 171 3.74 -36.73 -25.70
C TRP A 171 4.32 -36.57 -24.27
N LYS A 172 5.64 -36.59 -24.07
CA LYS A 172 6.23 -36.54 -22.71
C LYS A 172 6.71 -35.15 -22.26
N LEU A 173 6.70 -34.12 -23.12
CA LEU A 173 7.21 -32.78 -22.78
C LEU A 173 6.13 -31.70 -22.63
N THR A 174 4.90 -31.95 -23.07
CA THR A 174 3.78 -30.99 -23.02
C THR A 174 3.29 -30.67 -21.60
N PRO A 175 3.19 -31.61 -20.64
CA PRO A 175 2.79 -31.28 -19.28
C PRO A 175 3.85 -30.45 -18.55
N LEU A 176 5.13 -30.67 -18.84
CA LEU A 176 6.26 -29.99 -18.24
C LEU A 176 6.39 -28.54 -18.73
N LEU A 177 6.18 -28.32 -20.03
CA LEU A 177 6.14 -26.98 -20.63
C LEU A 177 4.92 -26.16 -20.18
N LEU A 178 3.77 -26.82 -19.97
CA LEU A 178 2.58 -26.21 -19.38
C LEU A 178 2.79 -25.87 -17.90
N PHE A 179 3.48 -26.72 -17.12
CA PHE A 179 3.85 -26.44 -15.73
C PHE A 179 4.89 -25.32 -15.62
N LEU A 180 5.90 -25.29 -16.49
CA LEU A 180 6.89 -24.20 -16.59
C LEU A 180 6.22 -22.88 -16.99
N GLY A 181 5.28 -22.91 -17.95
CA GLY A 181 4.45 -21.76 -18.32
C GLY A 181 3.55 -21.26 -17.17
N TRP A 182 2.96 -22.19 -16.40
CA TRP A 182 2.15 -21.85 -15.23
C TRP A 182 2.98 -21.23 -14.11
N MET A 183 4.22 -21.72 -13.88
CA MET A 183 5.14 -21.14 -12.89
C MET A 183 5.63 -19.73 -13.27
N THR A 184 5.68 -19.38 -14.56
CA THR A 184 6.01 -18.01 -14.99
C THR A 184 4.84 -17.01 -14.86
N SER A 185 3.60 -17.51 -14.75
CA SER A 185 2.39 -16.67 -14.67
C SER A 185 2.03 -16.24 -13.24
N VAL A 186 2.47 -17.00 -12.22
CA VAL A 186 1.99 -16.83 -10.82
C VAL A 186 2.83 -15.86 -9.98
N CYS A 187 3.95 -15.32 -10.47
CA CYS A 187 4.75 -14.34 -9.73
C CYS A 187 5.26 -13.22 -10.63
N SER A 188 4.40 -12.29 -11.06
CA SER A 188 4.87 -10.96 -11.48
C SER A 188 5.13 -10.10 -10.23
N ALA A 189 6.16 -10.46 -9.46
CA ALA A 189 6.69 -9.55 -8.45
C ALA A 189 7.48 -8.49 -9.20
N ARG A 190 6.96 -7.25 -9.24
CA ARG A 190 7.62 -6.09 -9.83
C ARG A 190 9.02 -5.98 -9.20
N THR A 191 10.07 -6.14 -10.01
CA THR A 191 11.45 -6.19 -9.52
C THR A 191 11.86 -4.81 -8.99
N ARG A 192 12.97 -4.73 -8.24
CA ARG A 192 13.48 -3.46 -7.70
C ARG A 192 13.69 -2.37 -8.77
N THR A 193 14.11 -2.79 -9.95
CA THR A 193 14.28 -1.94 -11.14
C THR A 193 12.95 -1.38 -11.65
N ASP A 194 11.85 -2.08 -11.42
CA ASP A 194 10.53 -1.76 -11.97
C ASP A 194 9.75 -0.74 -11.10
N LEU A 195 10.31 -0.31 -9.97
CA LEU A 195 9.72 0.68 -9.05
C LEU A 195 10.45 2.04 -9.07
N LEU A 196 11.64 2.11 -9.66
CA LEU A 196 12.44 3.33 -9.69
C LEU A 196 12.41 3.92 -11.10
N ASN A 197 12.22 5.24 -11.18
CA ASN A 197 12.21 5.95 -12.45
C ASN A 197 11.14 5.38 -13.41
N VAL A 198 9.89 5.38 -12.97
CA VAL A 198 8.75 4.83 -13.72
C VAL A 198 7.59 5.82 -13.70
N CYS A 199 6.75 5.74 -14.72
CA CYS A 199 5.48 6.45 -14.80
C CYS A 199 4.32 5.48 -14.52
N MET A 200 3.28 5.96 -13.84
CA MET A 200 2.07 5.17 -13.63
C MET A 200 1.23 5.12 -14.92
N ASP A 201 0.54 4.01 -15.16
CA ASP A 201 -0.49 3.90 -16.21
C ASP A 201 -1.81 4.56 -15.77
N ALA A 202 -1.79 5.90 -15.78
CA ALA A 202 -2.96 6.74 -15.56
C ALA A 202 -3.26 7.61 -16.79
N LYS A 203 -4.21 8.53 -16.66
CA LYS A 203 -4.90 9.16 -17.79
C LYS A 203 -3.99 9.96 -18.73
N HIS A 204 -2.99 10.67 -18.20
CA HIS A 204 -2.18 11.65 -18.95
C HIS A 204 -0.67 11.43 -18.84
N HIS A 205 -0.25 10.35 -18.18
CA HIS A 205 1.15 9.98 -18.04
C HIS A 205 1.73 9.47 -19.36
N LYS A 206 3.01 9.75 -19.58
CA LYS A 206 3.83 9.07 -20.58
C LYS A 206 4.09 7.63 -20.14
N ALA A 207 4.44 6.76 -21.09
CA ALA A 207 4.83 5.39 -20.79
C ALA A 207 6.11 5.32 -19.94
N GLU A 208 7.08 6.19 -20.22
CA GLU A 208 8.37 6.23 -19.53
C GLU A 208 8.80 7.68 -19.21
N PRO A 209 9.58 7.88 -18.14
CA PRO A 209 10.14 9.19 -17.83
C PRO A 209 11.11 9.68 -18.91
N GLY A 210 11.19 10.99 -19.07
CA GLY A 210 12.21 11.60 -19.93
C GLY A 210 12.26 13.12 -19.80
N PRO A 211 13.26 13.78 -20.38
CA PRO A 211 13.41 15.22 -20.32
C PRO A 211 12.27 15.95 -21.03
N GLU A 212 11.82 17.05 -20.43
CA GLU A 212 10.73 17.93 -20.87
C GLU A 212 11.12 19.39 -20.60
N ASP A 213 11.96 19.99 -21.44
CA ASP A 213 12.51 21.33 -21.18
C ASP A 213 11.45 22.46 -21.16
N LYS A 214 10.24 22.16 -21.65
CA LYS A 214 9.13 23.12 -21.79
C LYS A 214 8.03 22.93 -20.75
N LEU A 215 8.29 22.24 -19.63
CA LEU A 215 7.34 22.19 -18.53
C LEU A 215 7.02 23.60 -18.02
N HIS A 216 5.75 23.84 -17.72
CA HIS A 216 5.23 25.16 -17.40
C HIS A 216 5.32 25.46 -15.90
N ASN A 217 5.83 26.65 -15.57
CA ASN A 217 5.77 27.29 -14.25
C ASN A 217 6.08 26.35 -13.07
N GLN A 218 5.08 25.97 -12.25
CA GLN A 218 5.27 25.16 -11.04
C GLN A 218 5.75 23.72 -11.34
N CYS A 219 5.53 23.23 -12.56
CA CYS A 219 6.00 21.90 -12.98
C CYS A 219 7.45 21.91 -13.50
N THR A 220 8.09 23.08 -13.64
CA THR A 220 9.49 23.18 -14.11
C THR A 220 10.52 22.38 -13.29
N PRO A 221 10.34 22.09 -11.98
CA PRO A 221 11.31 21.31 -11.24
C PRO A 221 11.56 19.90 -11.79
N TRP A 222 10.60 19.33 -12.53
CA TRP A 222 10.70 18.00 -13.13
C TRP A 222 11.31 18.00 -14.54
N LYS A 223 11.67 19.15 -15.13
CA LYS A 223 12.07 19.24 -16.56
C LYS A 223 13.19 18.29 -16.99
N LYS A 224 14.11 17.92 -16.08
CA LYS A 224 15.23 17.02 -16.39
C LYS A 224 14.75 15.58 -16.64
N ASN A 225 13.65 15.18 -15.99
CA ASN A 225 13.11 13.83 -16.06
C ASN A 225 11.67 13.81 -15.51
N ALA A 226 10.68 13.74 -16.40
CA ALA A 226 9.27 13.85 -16.06
C ALA A 226 8.40 12.79 -16.76
N CYS A 227 7.28 12.46 -16.11
CA CYS A 227 6.22 11.60 -16.63
C CYS A 227 5.09 12.36 -17.34
N CYS A 228 5.04 13.68 -17.22
CA CYS A 228 4.06 14.52 -17.91
C CYS A 228 4.67 15.13 -19.18
N SER A 229 3.83 15.65 -20.08
CA SER A 229 4.28 16.46 -21.22
C SER A 229 4.18 17.95 -20.92
N ALA A 230 4.87 18.79 -21.71
CA ALA A 230 4.69 20.24 -21.68
C ALA A 230 3.20 20.66 -21.78
N ARG A 231 2.41 20.02 -22.65
CA ARG A 231 0.96 20.29 -22.79
C ARG A 231 0.21 20.03 -21.48
N VAL A 232 0.45 18.88 -20.85
CA VAL A 232 -0.19 18.53 -19.56
C VAL A 232 0.17 19.58 -18.51
N SER A 233 1.45 19.96 -18.40
CA SER A 233 1.87 20.98 -17.43
C SER A 233 1.20 22.35 -17.63
N GLN A 234 0.93 22.76 -18.87
CA GLN A 234 0.21 24.01 -19.15
C GLN A 234 -1.27 23.91 -18.78
N GLU A 235 -1.92 22.79 -19.11
CA GLU A 235 -3.33 22.58 -18.78
C GLU A 235 -3.58 22.51 -17.26
N LEU A 236 -2.61 22.02 -16.47
CA LEU A 236 -2.71 21.97 -15.00
C LEU A 236 -2.78 23.35 -14.34
N HIS A 237 -2.32 24.41 -15.02
CA HIS A 237 -2.30 25.77 -14.49
C HIS A 237 -3.50 26.62 -14.93
N LYS A 238 -4.43 26.05 -15.71
CA LYS A 238 -5.67 26.72 -16.10
C LYS A 238 -6.74 26.51 -15.04
N ASP A 239 -7.52 27.55 -14.76
CA ASP A 239 -8.63 27.49 -13.77
C ASP A 239 -9.69 26.44 -14.13
N THR A 240 -9.91 26.21 -15.43
CA THR A 240 -10.76 25.14 -15.96
C THR A 240 -9.94 24.25 -16.88
N SER A 241 -9.15 23.36 -16.28
CA SER A 241 -8.33 22.41 -17.02
C SER A 241 -9.19 21.39 -17.77
N SER A 242 -8.91 21.19 -19.07
CA SER A 242 -9.58 20.14 -19.85
C SER A 242 -9.13 18.72 -19.49
N LEU A 243 -8.10 18.57 -18.64
CA LEU A 243 -7.57 17.25 -18.27
C LEU A 243 -8.58 16.46 -17.43
N TYR A 244 -9.24 17.16 -16.50
CA TYR A 244 -10.16 16.57 -15.53
C TYR A 244 -11.51 17.30 -15.45
N ASN A 245 -11.69 18.41 -16.17
CA ASN A 245 -12.84 19.31 -16.05
C ASN A 245 -13.10 19.73 -14.60
N PHE A 246 -12.03 19.85 -13.82
CA PHE A 246 -12.10 20.17 -12.40
C PHE A 246 -11.92 21.68 -12.21
N THR A 247 -12.81 22.29 -11.44
CA THR A 247 -12.70 23.67 -10.96
C THR A 247 -12.34 23.67 -9.49
N TRP A 248 -11.42 24.56 -9.11
CA TRP A 248 -11.07 24.81 -7.71
C TRP A 248 -12.11 25.69 -7.00
N ASP A 249 -12.97 26.37 -7.77
CA ASP A 249 -13.88 27.41 -7.29
C ASP A 249 -15.30 26.89 -6.99
N HIS A 250 -15.45 25.62 -6.62
CA HIS A 250 -16.76 25.00 -6.35
C HIS A 250 -17.51 25.61 -5.16
N CYS A 251 -16.83 26.37 -4.30
CA CYS A 251 -17.41 27.13 -3.19
C CYS A 251 -17.09 28.63 -3.24
N GLY A 252 -16.94 29.18 -4.45
CA GLY A 252 -16.43 30.54 -4.68
C GLY A 252 -14.93 30.52 -4.97
N LYS A 253 -14.37 31.70 -5.27
CA LYS A 253 -12.97 31.81 -5.71
C LYS A 253 -12.01 31.31 -4.64
N MET A 254 -11.16 30.35 -4.99
CA MET A 254 -10.11 29.86 -4.12
C MET A 254 -8.99 30.89 -3.98
N GLU A 255 -8.47 31.04 -2.76
CA GLU A 255 -7.32 31.92 -2.53
C GLU A 255 -6.08 31.44 -3.30
N PRO A 256 -5.34 32.32 -3.99
CA PRO A 256 -4.17 31.90 -4.78
C PRO A 256 -3.10 31.16 -3.96
N ALA A 257 -2.94 31.52 -2.68
CA ALA A 257 -2.02 30.85 -1.76
C ALA A 257 -2.41 29.38 -1.51
N CYS A 258 -3.71 29.07 -1.55
CA CYS A 258 -4.23 27.71 -1.46
C CYS A 258 -4.15 26.99 -2.82
N GLN A 259 -4.61 27.66 -3.89
CA GLN A 259 -4.68 27.08 -5.25
C GLN A 259 -3.31 26.61 -5.75
N ARG A 260 -2.22 27.32 -5.42
CA ARG A 260 -0.86 26.89 -5.81
C ARG A 260 -0.52 25.49 -5.30
N HIS A 261 -1.00 25.07 -4.13
CA HIS A 261 -0.70 23.73 -3.62
C HIS A 261 -1.40 22.64 -4.43
N PHE A 262 -2.62 22.88 -4.90
CA PHE A 262 -3.33 21.96 -5.80
C PHE A 262 -2.65 21.86 -7.17
N ILE A 263 -2.09 22.96 -7.67
CA ILE A 263 -1.30 22.95 -8.91
C ILE A 263 -0.01 22.16 -8.70
N GLN A 264 0.71 22.40 -7.60
CA GLN A 264 1.94 21.68 -7.27
C GLN A 264 1.69 20.17 -7.04
N ASP A 265 0.59 19.81 -6.38
CA ASP A 265 0.11 18.43 -6.21
C ASP A 265 -0.11 17.75 -7.55
N ASN A 266 -0.80 18.42 -8.47
CA ASN A 266 -0.98 17.91 -9.82
C ASN A 266 0.36 17.78 -10.57
N CYS A 267 1.30 18.71 -10.43
CA CYS A 267 2.64 18.57 -11.01
C CYS A 267 3.35 17.34 -10.43
N LEU A 268 3.30 17.10 -9.12
CA LEU A 268 3.87 15.91 -8.49
C LEU A 268 3.20 14.63 -9.04
N TYR A 269 1.87 14.60 -9.08
CA TYR A 269 1.09 13.46 -9.56
C TYR A 269 1.38 13.12 -11.02
N GLU A 270 1.33 14.10 -11.91
CA GLU A 270 1.49 13.89 -13.35
C GLU A 270 2.94 13.74 -13.78
N CYS A 271 3.88 14.44 -13.12
CA CYS A 271 5.25 14.56 -13.62
C CYS A 271 6.28 13.71 -12.87
N SER A 272 6.04 13.29 -11.63
CA SER A 272 7.08 12.65 -10.83
C SER A 272 7.38 11.21 -11.26
N PRO A 273 8.64 10.89 -11.64
CA PRO A 273 9.06 9.52 -11.93
C PRO A 273 9.46 8.74 -10.66
N ASN A 274 9.28 9.34 -9.48
CA ASN A 274 9.78 8.83 -8.21
C ASN A 274 8.66 8.34 -7.28
N LEU A 275 7.47 8.08 -7.83
CA LEU A 275 6.32 7.60 -7.05
C LEU A 275 6.11 6.08 -7.15
N GLY A 276 6.95 5.38 -7.92
CA GLY A 276 6.83 3.94 -8.17
C GLY A 276 6.63 3.05 -6.95
N PRO A 277 7.32 3.24 -5.80
CA PRO A 277 7.10 2.42 -4.60
C PRO A 277 5.67 2.44 -4.03
N TRP A 278 4.84 3.40 -4.45
CA TRP A 278 3.47 3.59 -3.99
C TRP A 278 2.42 3.40 -5.08
N ILE A 279 2.83 3.08 -6.31
CA ILE A 279 1.91 2.77 -7.40
C ILE A 279 1.21 1.45 -7.11
N GLN A 280 -0.12 1.45 -7.25
CA GLN A 280 -0.98 0.29 -7.11
C GLN A 280 -1.96 0.22 -8.27
N GLU A 281 -2.23 -1.00 -8.73
CA GLU A 281 -3.27 -1.26 -9.73
C GLU A 281 -4.65 -0.95 -9.15
N VAL A 282 -5.45 -0.23 -9.93
CA VAL A 282 -6.85 0.06 -9.68
C VAL A 282 -7.61 -0.15 -10.99
N ASN A 283 -8.51 -1.12 -11.02
CA ASN A 283 -9.32 -1.40 -12.21
C ASN A 283 -10.47 -0.39 -12.32
N GLN A 284 -10.15 0.87 -12.65
CA GLN A 284 -11.11 1.97 -12.87
C GLN A 284 -11.20 2.32 -14.37
N LYS A 285 -12.36 2.81 -14.83
CA LYS A 285 -12.59 3.11 -16.25
C LYS A 285 -11.59 4.09 -16.88
N TRP A 286 -10.98 4.98 -16.09
CA TRP A 286 -10.18 6.11 -16.59
C TRP A 286 -8.70 6.06 -16.20
N ARG A 287 -8.27 5.05 -15.42
CA ARG A 287 -6.86 4.78 -15.08
C ARG A 287 -6.72 3.33 -14.63
N LYS A 288 -5.57 2.72 -14.93
CA LYS A 288 -5.24 1.36 -14.46
C LYS A 288 -4.41 1.36 -13.19
N GLU A 289 -3.69 2.44 -12.94
CA GLU A 289 -2.84 2.59 -11.76
C GLU A 289 -3.09 3.93 -11.06
N ARG A 290 -2.83 3.98 -9.75
CA ARG A 290 -2.75 5.22 -8.96
C ARG A 290 -1.70 5.05 -7.88
N PHE A 291 -1.27 6.14 -7.25
CA PHE A 291 -0.52 6.01 -6.01
C PHE A 291 -1.43 5.99 -4.77
N LEU A 292 -0.96 5.30 -3.73
CA LEU A 292 -1.58 5.23 -2.41
C LEU A 292 -0.52 5.32 -1.30
N ASN A 293 -0.85 6.05 -0.24
CA ASN A 293 -0.02 6.22 0.95
C ASN A 293 1.39 6.77 0.68
N VAL A 294 1.54 7.66 -0.31
CA VAL A 294 2.80 8.37 -0.54
C VAL A 294 3.16 9.17 0.71
N PRO A 295 4.36 8.99 1.31
CA PRO A 295 4.74 9.60 2.59
C PRO A 295 5.09 11.07 2.38
N LEU A 296 4.09 11.95 2.32
CA LEU A 296 4.27 13.37 2.12
C LEU A 296 5.00 13.99 3.33
N CYS A 297 6.01 14.81 3.08
CA CYS A 297 6.76 15.47 4.16
C CYS A 297 5.85 16.33 5.04
N LYS A 298 6.17 16.36 6.34
CA LYS A 298 5.38 17.07 7.34
C LYS A 298 5.12 18.52 6.96
N GLU A 299 6.16 19.25 6.56
CA GLU A 299 6.08 20.68 6.28
C GLU A 299 5.29 20.98 4.99
N ASP A 300 5.38 20.13 3.96
CA ASP A 300 4.60 20.28 2.73
C ASP A 300 3.10 20.16 3.03
N CYS A 301 2.72 19.15 3.81
CA CYS A 301 1.32 18.96 4.20
C CYS A 301 0.82 20.08 5.13
N GLN A 302 1.64 20.50 6.09
CA GLN A 302 1.30 21.58 7.01
C GLN A 302 1.12 22.91 6.27
N SER A 303 2.05 23.29 5.40
CA SER A 303 1.96 24.53 4.62
C SER A 303 0.75 24.52 3.68
N TRP A 304 0.41 23.38 3.06
CA TRP A 304 -0.80 23.26 2.25
C TRP A 304 -2.05 23.53 3.09
N TRP A 305 -2.15 22.89 4.25
CA TRP A 305 -3.30 23.08 5.14
C TRP A 305 -3.42 24.53 5.64
N GLU A 306 -2.32 25.14 6.07
CA GLU A 306 -2.29 26.52 6.57
C GLU A 306 -2.73 27.54 5.51
N ASP A 307 -2.18 27.43 4.29
CA ASP A 307 -2.51 28.34 3.19
C ASP A 307 -3.96 28.15 2.69
N CYS A 308 -4.56 26.97 2.91
CA CYS A 308 -5.94 26.68 2.55
C CYS A 308 -6.95 26.93 3.66
N ARG A 309 -6.52 27.14 4.91
CA ARG A 309 -7.39 27.15 6.10
C ARG A 309 -8.63 28.05 5.96
N THR A 310 -8.50 29.21 5.33
CA THR A 310 -9.57 30.20 5.12
C THR A 310 -10.34 30.06 3.81
N SER A 311 -9.88 29.20 2.89
CA SER A 311 -10.62 28.86 1.68
C SER A 311 -11.87 28.05 2.02
N TYR A 312 -12.76 27.83 1.05
CA TYR A 312 -14.02 27.13 1.25
C TYR A 312 -14.13 25.85 0.43
N THR A 313 -14.83 24.86 0.98
CA THR A 313 -15.17 23.60 0.31
C THR A 313 -16.49 23.06 0.83
N CYS A 314 -17.06 22.08 0.12
CA CYS A 314 -18.30 21.40 0.50
C CYS A 314 -18.09 19.90 0.74
N LYS A 315 -16.85 19.40 0.59
CA LYS A 315 -16.52 17.98 0.65
C LYS A 315 -15.13 17.75 1.27
N SER A 316 -15.03 16.68 2.06
CA SER A 316 -13.77 16.15 2.61
C SER A 316 -13.10 15.08 1.74
N ASN A 317 -13.74 14.66 0.64
CA ASN A 317 -13.17 13.74 -0.33
C ASN A 317 -13.49 14.24 -1.74
N TRP A 318 -12.45 14.61 -2.48
CA TRP A 318 -12.54 15.24 -3.79
C TRP A 318 -12.36 14.26 -4.95
N HIS A 319 -12.05 13.01 -4.63
CA HIS A 319 -11.91 11.98 -5.64
C HIS A 319 -13.27 11.43 -6.13
N ARG A 320 -14.34 11.56 -5.34
CA ARG A 320 -15.66 11.00 -5.68
C ARG A 320 -16.85 11.80 -5.12
N GLY A 321 -18.02 11.59 -5.73
CA GLY A 321 -19.30 12.13 -5.24
C GLY A 321 -19.48 13.63 -5.48
N TRP A 322 -18.93 14.14 -6.60
CA TRP A 322 -19.29 15.45 -7.13
C TRP A 322 -20.51 15.33 -8.05
N ASP A 323 -21.26 16.42 -8.17
CA ASP A 323 -22.21 16.57 -9.27
C ASP A 323 -21.47 17.04 -10.52
N TRP A 324 -21.62 16.29 -11.62
CA TRP A 324 -20.96 16.55 -12.92
C TRP A 324 -21.94 16.95 -14.03
N THR A 325 -23.22 17.17 -13.71
CA THR A 325 -24.28 17.48 -14.69
C THR A 325 -23.97 18.69 -15.57
N SER A 326 -23.26 19.69 -15.02
CA SER A 326 -22.84 20.90 -15.74
C SER A 326 -21.57 20.73 -16.60
N GLY A 327 -20.98 19.54 -16.64
CA GLY A 327 -19.69 19.28 -17.31
C GLY A 327 -18.45 19.60 -16.48
N SER A 328 -18.61 20.21 -15.30
CA SER A 328 -17.56 20.44 -14.29
C SER A 328 -18.05 20.00 -12.91
N ASN A 329 -17.14 19.78 -11.96
CA ASN A 329 -17.51 19.39 -10.60
C ASN A 329 -18.27 20.52 -9.87
N LYS A 330 -19.43 20.17 -9.30
CA LYS A 330 -20.24 21.01 -8.43
C LYS A 330 -20.54 20.30 -7.11
N CYS A 331 -20.73 21.10 -6.07
CA CYS A 331 -21.17 20.59 -4.77
C CYS A 331 -22.48 19.83 -4.93
N PRO A 332 -22.55 18.57 -4.48
CA PRO A 332 -23.77 17.77 -4.59
C PRO A 332 -24.87 18.32 -3.70
N THR A 333 -26.12 18.03 -4.04
CA THR A 333 -27.31 18.44 -3.28
C THR A 333 -27.19 18.04 -1.80
N GLY A 334 -27.54 18.96 -0.89
CA GLY A 334 -27.49 18.73 0.55
C GLY A 334 -26.11 18.99 1.19
N THR A 335 -25.08 19.31 0.40
CA THR A 335 -23.80 19.80 0.95
C THR A 335 -23.78 21.31 1.08
N ILE A 336 -23.04 21.83 2.06
CA ILE A 336 -22.96 23.26 2.37
C ILE A 336 -21.49 23.67 2.29
N CYS A 337 -21.21 24.78 1.61
CA CYS A 337 -19.87 25.35 1.62
C CYS A 337 -19.50 25.85 3.02
N ARG A 338 -18.38 25.36 3.56
CA ARG A 338 -17.77 25.79 4.82
C ARG A 338 -16.27 25.99 4.62
N THR A 339 -15.60 26.53 5.62
CA THR A 339 -14.14 26.66 5.58
C THR A 339 -13.47 25.30 5.40
N PHE A 340 -12.28 25.30 4.81
CA PHE A 340 -11.45 24.10 4.72
C PHE A 340 -11.21 23.47 6.09
N GLU A 341 -10.95 24.28 7.13
CA GLU A 341 -10.79 23.80 8.51
C GLU A 341 -12.00 23.01 9.03
N ALA A 342 -13.23 23.37 8.61
CA ALA A 342 -14.43 22.64 9.03
C ALA A 342 -14.52 21.23 8.41
N TYR A 343 -14.02 21.04 7.18
CA TYR A 343 -13.99 19.74 6.51
C TYR A 343 -12.68 18.97 6.75
N PHE A 344 -11.61 19.68 7.06
CA PHE A 344 -10.27 19.17 7.28
C PHE A 344 -9.69 19.80 8.56
N PRO A 345 -10.03 19.28 9.75
CA PRO A 345 -9.66 19.89 11.03
C PRO A 345 -8.16 19.88 11.32
N THR A 346 -7.38 19.07 10.60
CA THR A 346 -5.92 18.94 10.77
C THR A 346 -5.22 18.81 9.42
N PRO A 347 -3.90 19.06 9.34
CA PRO A 347 -3.13 18.81 8.13
C PRO A 347 -3.27 17.38 7.61
N ALA A 348 -3.22 16.38 8.50
CA ALA A 348 -3.41 14.98 8.14
C ALA A 348 -4.79 14.73 7.51
N ALA A 349 -5.86 15.32 8.06
CA ALA A 349 -7.20 15.19 7.51
C ALA A 349 -7.28 15.69 6.05
N LEU A 350 -6.58 16.79 5.72
CA LEU A 350 -6.47 17.29 4.35
C LEU A 350 -5.67 16.33 3.48
N CYS A 351 -4.38 16.13 3.78
CA CYS A 351 -3.47 15.44 2.86
C CYS A 351 -3.86 13.98 2.64
N GLU A 352 -4.37 13.29 3.68
CA GLU A 352 -4.77 11.89 3.58
C GLU A 352 -6.19 11.73 3.04
N GLY A 353 -7.12 12.61 3.43
CA GLY A 353 -8.55 12.48 3.13
C GLY A 353 -8.95 12.98 1.74
N LEU A 354 -8.39 14.13 1.32
CA LEU A 354 -8.78 14.86 0.12
C LEU A 354 -8.82 13.97 -1.13
N TRP A 355 -7.74 13.22 -1.36
CA TRP A 355 -7.57 12.35 -2.54
C TRP A 355 -7.70 10.86 -2.20
N SER A 356 -8.52 10.49 -1.21
CA SER A 356 -8.76 9.08 -0.82
C SER A 356 -7.46 8.28 -0.59
N HIS A 357 -6.65 8.71 0.38
CA HIS A 357 -5.39 8.05 0.77
C HIS A 357 -4.33 7.98 -0.33
N SER A 358 -4.36 8.92 -1.27
CA SER A 358 -3.21 9.16 -2.16
C SER A 358 -1.96 9.45 -1.33
N TYR A 359 -2.04 10.34 -0.34
CA TYR A 359 -0.96 10.60 0.59
C TYR A 359 -1.20 9.97 1.96
N LYS A 360 -0.09 9.77 2.67
CA LYS A 360 -0.02 9.54 4.10
C LYS A 360 0.92 10.57 4.70
N LEU A 361 0.50 11.27 5.75
CA LEU A 361 1.36 12.26 6.39
C LEU A 361 2.56 11.55 7.04
N SER A 362 3.76 11.95 6.66
CA SER A 362 4.99 11.46 7.28
C SER A 362 5.33 12.31 8.50
N ASN A 363 5.91 11.67 9.52
CA ASN A 363 6.51 12.38 10.65
C ASN A 363 7.90 12.94 10.34
N TYR A 364 8.48 12.57 9.19
CA TYR A 364 9.77 13.06 8.75
C TYR A 364 9.65 14.44 8.13
N SER A 365 10.66 15.27 8.41
CA SER A 365 10.79 16.59 7.82
C SER A 365 11.41 16.55 6.43
N ARG A 366 11.19 17.61 5.66
CA ARG A 366 11.87 17.90 4.39
C ARG A 366 13.38 17.72 4.52
N GLY A 367 14.01 17.13 3.49
CA GLY A 367 15.46 16.87 3.45
C GLY A 367 15.92 15.63 4.22
N SER A 368 15.02 14.91 4.90
CA SER A 368 15.38 13.68 5.64
C SER A 368 15.75 12.48 4.76
N GLY A 369 15.44 12.52 3.46
CA GLY A 369 15.51 11.35 2.57
C GLY A 369 14.43 10.29 2.86
N ARG A 370 13.43 10.59 3.71
CA ARG A 370 12.40 9.63 4.17
C ARG A 370 10.95 10.06 3.91
N CYS A 371 10.74 11.17 3.22
CA CYS A 371 9.41 11.63 2.83
C CYS A 371 9.48 12.34 1.47
N ILE A 372 8.40 12.25 0.70
CA ILE A 372 8.26 12.91 -0.59
C ILE A 372 7.99 14.39 -0.39
N GLN A 373 8.75 15.22 -1.09
CA GLN A 373 8.59 16.66 -1.16
C GLN A 373 7.83 17.02 -2.43
N MET A 374 6.75 17.77 -2.27
CA MET A 374 5.97 18.33 -3.36
C MET A 374 6.63 19.62 -3.88
N TRP A 375 7.23 20.37 -2.96
CA TRP A 375 8.00 21.59 -3.26
C TRP A 375 9.50 21.31 -3.14
N PHE A 376 10.33 21.69 -4.11
CA PHE A 376 11.79 21.61 -4.00
C PHE A 376 12.49 22.55 -4.99
N ASP A 377 13.73 22.93 -4.69
CA ASP A 377 14.56 23.72 -5.60
C ASP A 377 15.27 22.80 -6.61
N PRO A 378 14.95 22.89 -7.92
CA PRO A 378 15.58 22.04 -8.92
C PRO A 378 17.08 22.32 -9.11
N ALA A 379 17.61 23.46 -8.64
CA ALA A 379 19.04 23.75 -8.66
C ALA A 379 19.82 22.80 -7.73
N LEU A 380 19.19 22.33 -6.65
CA LEU A 380 19.78 21.38 -5.69
C LEU A 380 19.53 19.91 -6.05
N GLY A 381 18.84 19.67 -7.17
CA GLY A 381 18.43 18.32 -7.60
C GLY A 381 17.08 17.90 -7.03
N ASN A 382 16.54 16.79 -7.54
CA ASN A 382 15.26 16.26 -7.08
C ASN A 382 15.48 15.36 -5.84
N PRO A 383 15.02 15.77 -4.64
CA PRO A 383 15.24 15.00 -3.42
C PRO A 383 14.45 13.68 -3.39
N ASN A 384 13.40 13.57 -4.20
CA ASN A 384 12.52 12.39 -4.20
C ASN A 384 13.18 11.16 -4.83
N GLU A 385 14.26 11.33 -5.59
CA GLU A 385 15.02 10.19 -6.11
C GLU A 385 15.60 9.32 -4.98
N GLU A 386 16.18 9.94 -3.96
CA GLU A 386 16.72 9.23 -2.80
C GLU A 386 15.61 8.56 -2.00
N VAL A 387 14.50 9.26 -1.79
CA VAL A 387 13.33 8.76 -1.06
C VAL A 387 12.76 7.52 -1.76
N ALA A 388 12.58 7.57 -3.08
CA ALA A 388 12.10 6.43 -3.86
C ALA A 388 13.06 5.24 -3.76
N ARG A 389 14.38 5.48 -3.88
CA ARG A 389 15.41 4.44 -3.70
C ARG A 389 15.33 3.80 -2.32
N PHE A 390 15.17 4.60 -1.27
CA PHE A 390 15.06 4.11 0.11
C PHE A 390 13.86 3.18 0.30
N TYR A 391 12.68 3.57 -0.18
CA TYR A 391 11.46 2.77 -0.04
C TYR A 391 11.43 1.56 -0.98
N ALA A 392 11.92 1.68 -2.21
CA ALA A 392 12.04 0.53 -3.12
C ALA A 392 12.99 -0.55 -2.56
N LEU A 393 14.08 -0.13 -1.89
CA LEU A 393 14.99 -1.03 -1.19
C LEU A 393 14.29 -1.81 -0.08
N ALA A 394 13.49 -1.14 0.75
CA ALA A 394 12.74 -1.80 1.82
C ALA A 394 11.74 -2.83 1.26
N LEU A 395 10.98 -2.46 0.22
CA LEU A 395 9.99 -3.34 -0.43
C LEU A 395 10.63 -4.55 -1.13
N THR A 396 11.83 -4.38 -1.68
CA THR A 396 12.51 -5.45 -2.43
C THR A 396 13.37 -6.34 -1.55
N ALA A 397 13.86 -5.84 -0.42
CA ALA A 397 14.43 -6.65 0.65
C ALA A 397 13.37 -7.59 1.28
N GLU A 398 12.10 -7.18 1.29
CA GLU A 398 10.95 -8.02 1.63
C GLU A 398 10.61 -9.06 0.53
N ALA A 399 11.18 -8.94 -0.68
CA ALA A 399 10.82 -9.73 -1.87
C ALA A 399 11.86 -10.76 -2.37
N TRP A 400 12.88 -11.16 -1.59
CA TRP A 400 13.83 -12.22 -1.98
C TRP A 400 13.38 -13.64 -1.56
N PRO A 401 13.79 -14.70 -2.30
CA PRO A 401 12.87 -15.44 -3.16
C PRO A 401 12.24 -16.65 -2.47
N GLN A 402 10.90 -16.71 -2.46
CA GLN A 402 10.18 -17.96 -2.20
C GLN A 402 10.39 -19.02 -3.31
N GLY A 403 11.15 -18.72 -4.37
CA GLY A 403 11.41 -19.61 -5.50
C GLY A 403 12.57 -20.61 -5.32
N ILE A 404 13.45 -20.49 -4.32
CA ILE A 404 14.60 -21.40 -4.19
C ILE A 404 14.26 -22.66 -3.36
N ARG A 405 13.24 -22.59 -2.49
CA ARG A 405 12.82 -23.71 -1.63
C ARG A 405 12.13 -24.86 -2.39
N PRO A 406 11.25 -24.61 -3.39
CA PRO A 406 10.67 -25.68 -4.20
C PRO A 406 11.71 -26.34 -5.11
N LEU A 407 12.67 -25.56 -5.63
CA LEU A 407 13.72 -26.04 -6.52
C LEU A 407 14.70 -26.97 -5.81
N LEU A 408 15.09 -26.65 -4.58
CA LEU A 408 15.94 -27.52 -3.73
C LEU A 408 15.19 -28.79 -3.28
N LEU A 409 13.88 -28.71 -3.01
CA LEU A 409 13.05 -29.87 -2.69
C LEU A 409 12.86 -30.80 -3.91
N CYS A 410 12.67 -30.24 -5.11
CA CYS A 410 12.64 -31.02 -6.34
C CYS A 410 13.99 -31.67 -6.66
N LEU A 411 15.10 -30.96 -6.47
CA LEU A 411 16.45 -31.54 -6.62
C LEU A 411 16.73 -32.67 -5.61
N ALA A 412 16.31 -32.51 -4.35
CA ALA A 412 16.44 -33.54 -3.33
C ALA A 412 15.59 -34.79 -3.63
N LEU A 413 14.36 -34.61 -4.11
CA LEU A 413 13.47 -35.72 -4.52
C LEU A 413 14.02 -36.48 -5.74
N MET A 414 14.54 -35.76 -6.74
CA MET A 414 15.16 -36.37 -7.92
C MET A 414 16.45 -37.13 -7.57
N LEU A 415 17.25 -36.61 -6.63
CA LEU A 415 18.43 -37.32 -6.12
C LEU A 415 18.07 -38.57 -5.32
N SER A 416 16.99 -38.55 -4.54
CA SER A 416 16.51 -39.74 -3.80
C SER A 416 15.95 -40.85 -4.71
N LEU A 417 15.40 -40.48 -5.87
CA LEU A 417 14.92 -41.44 -6.88
C LEU A 417 16.07 -42.06 -7.68
N TRP A 418 17.18 -41.34 -7.87
CA TRP A 418 18.38 -41.85 -8.55
C TRP A 418 19.27 -42.75 -7.70
N LEU A 419 19.16 -42.68 -6.37
CA LEU A 419 19.92 -43.52 -5.43
C LEU A 419 19.25 -44.87 -5.12
N HIS A 420 18.08 -45.13 -5.71
CA HIS A 420 17.29 -46.34 -5.48
C HIS A 420 17.13 -47.24 -6.72
N ASP A 421 17.85 -46.97 -7.80
CA ASP A 421 18.04 -47.88 -8.95
C ASP A 421 19.47 -48.45 -8.97
#